data_AF-A0A972L265-F1
#
_entry.id   AF-A0A972L265-F1
#
_cell.length_a   1.000
_cell.length_b   1.000
_cell.length_c   1.000
_cell.angle_alpha   90.00
_cell.angle_beta   90.00
_cell.angle_gamma   90.00
#
_symmetry.space_group_name_H-M   'P 1'
#
loop_
_entity.id
_entity.type
_entity.pdbx_description
1 polymer ?
#
loop_
_entity_poly.entity_id
_entity_poly.type
_entity_poly.pdbx_seq_one_letter_code
_entity_poly.pdbx_strand_id
1 'polypeptide(L)'
;MKSTIYLISSVLLMALFSSCNPQKKLAREFVSKSKDYKLLVLAPNSIYKHNLNTGIIDSLGITDEKTRDSLLWEQSYFIKNIDDSLLIANYILGFKNELANYKVKVYNQGAYEGFMQSDSNAWMINIAQLEVEEENYEYRDETEYYGYVYYHDHLLKAVNVNSWFEINKLNSDDQKNNVYYATNTITDDLTSSYDFDIFTEKVVYQYDIDSLDMPGLYEYVYLLGRIYATYTYDYLMNKYISKKQGFPMKKTELLRYYPPSGTFFQAGENRFITLDE
;
A
#
# COMPACT_ATOMS: atom_id res chain seq x y z
N MET A 1 30.97 37.42 34.14
CA MET A 1 30.71 35.99 34.46
C MET A 1 29.23 35.67 34.59
N LYS A 2 28.44 36.31 35.48
CA LYS A 2 26.99 36.03 35.60
C LYS A 2 26.19 36.30 34.30
N SER A 3 26.45 37.41 33.61
CA SER A 3 25.81 37.75 32.32
C SER A 3 26.06 36.71 31.21
N THR A 4 27.29 36.18 31.12
CA THR A 4 27.68 35.15 30.16
C THR A 4 27.00 33.81 30.42
N ILE A 5 26.80 33.46 31.70
CA ILE A 5 26.07 32.25 32.12
C ILE A 5 24.58 32.35 31.76
N TYR A 6 23.96 33.52 31.94
CA TYR A 6 22.56 33.74 31.51
C TYR A 6 22.40 33.69 29.99
N LEU A 7 23.37 34.21 29.24
CA LEU A 7 23.36 34.17 27.77
C LEU A 7 23.47 32.72 27.27
N ILE A 8 24.42 31.94 27.80
CA ILE A 8 24.62 30.52 27.46
C ILE A 8 23.38 29.69 27.85
N SER A 9 22.82 29.90 29.05
CA SER A 9 21.57 29.22 29.45
C SER A 9 20.39 29.60 28.57
N SER A 10 20.29 30.85 28.08
CA SER A 10 19.21 31.25 27.17
C SER A 10 19.37 30.63 25.77
N VAL A 11 20.60 30.53 25.27
CA VAL A 11 20.92 29.90 23.98
C VAL A 11 20.71 28.39 24.05
N LEU A 12 21.06 27.76 25.18
CA LEU A 12 20.80 26.34 25.42
C LEU A 12 19.30 26.05 25.57
N LEU A 13 18.54 26.93 26.23
CA LEU A 13 17.07 26.83 26.27
C LEU A 13 16.46 26.98 24.87
N MET A 14 16.91 27.95 24.06
CA MET A 14 16.44 28.14 22.68
C MET A 14 16.80 26.96 21.77
N ALA A 15 17.95 26.32 21.97
CA ALA A 15 18.36 25.11 21.26
C ALA A 15 17.53 23.86 21.65
N LEU A 16 16.94 23.83 22.84
CA LEU A 16 16.03 22.76 23.25
C LEU A 16 14.62 22.92 22.64
N PHE A 17 14.21 24.14 22.28
CA PHE A 17 12.92 24.40 21.60
C PHE A 17 12.99 24.26 20.07
N SER A 18 14.18 24.21 19.47
CA SER A 18 14.36 24.03 18.01
C SER A 18 14.32 22.57 17.54
N SER A 19 14.15 21.59 18.42
CA SER A 19 14.06 20.17 18.03
C SER A 19 12.67 19.71 17.56
N CYS A 20 11.66 20.58 17.60
CA CYS A 20 10.37 20.28 16.97
C CYS A 20 10.48 20.44 15.45
N ASN A 21 10.65 19.31 14.74
CA ASN A 21 10.54 19.27 13.28
C ASN A 21 9.23 19.99 12.84
N PRO A 22 9.31 21.11 12.09
CA PRO A 22 8.15 21.90 11.67
C PRO A 22 7.07 21.09 10.95
N GLN A 23 7.47 20.09 10.16
CA GLN A 23 6.55 19.19 9.46
C GLN A 23 5.76 18.33 10.46
N LYS A 24 6.40 17.81 11.52
CA LYS A 24 5.70 17.07 12.58
C LYS A 24 4.74 17.96 13.37
N LYS A 25 5.04 19.25 13.53
CA LYS A 25 4.09 20.22 14.13
C LYS A 25 2.86 20.39 13.25
N LEU A 26 3.04 20.59 11.94
CA LEU A 26 1.93 20.69 10.98
C LEU A 26 1.15 19.37 10.87
N ALA A 27 1.82 18.22 10.97
CA ALA A 27 1.20 16.90 11.00
C ALA A 27 0.28 16.73 12.21
N ARG A 28 0.72 17.14 13.41
CA ARG A 28 -0.14 17.16 14.62
C ARG A 28 -1.35 18.08 14.46
N GLU A 29 -1.16 19.22 13.82
CA GLU A 29 -2.27 20.14 13.50
C GLU A 29 -3.25 19.52 12.50
N PHE A 30 -2.77 18.79 11.49
CA PHE A 30 -3.62 18.02 10.60
C PHE A 30 -4.43 16.97 11.38
N VAL A 31 -3.77 16.16 12.20
CA VAL A 31 -4.44 15.10 13.00
C VAL A 31 -5.55 15.69 13.87
N SER A 32 -5.33 16.83 14.52
CA SER A 32 -6.37 17.46 15.34
C SER A 32 -7.59 17.94 14.53
N LYS A 33 -7.36 18.49 13.33
CA LYS A 33 -8.40 18.98 12.41
C LYS A 33 -9.09 17.88 11.61
N SER A 34 -8.39 16.78 11.33
CA SER A 34 -8.88 15.69 10.48
C SER A 34 -10.12 15.00 11.03
N LYS A 35 -10.40 15.12 12.33
CA LYS A 35 -11.61 14.59 12.98
C LYS A 35 -12.91 15.17 12.41
N ASP A 36 -12.83 16.38 11.85
CA ASP A 36 -13.97 17.03 11.19
C ASP A 36 -14.01 16.78 9.69
N TYR A 37 -13.02 16.06 9.13
CA TYR A 37 -12.99 15.74 7.72
C TYR A 37 -14.06 14.68 7.42
N LYS A 38 -14.71 14.86 6.28
CA LYS A 38 -15.68 13.92 5.75
C LYS A 38 -15.07 13.26 4.53
N LEU A 39 -14.97 11.94 4.55
CA LEU A 39 -14.39 11.15 3.47
C LEU A 39 -15.49 10.31 2.83
N LEU A 40 -15.79 10.54 1.56
CA LEU A 40 -16.66 9.67 0.78
C LEU A 40 -15.78 8.68 0.02
N VAL A 41 -16.01 7.39 0.26
CA VAL A 41 -15.30 6.30 -0.45
C VAL A 41 -16.21 5.72 -1.51
N LEU A 42 -15.73 5.73 -2.76
CA LEU A 42 -16.40 5.12 -3.91
C LEU A 42 -15.61 3.87 -4.32
N ALA A 43 -16.34 2.77 -4.49
CA ALA A 43 -15.79 1.49 -4.89
C ALA A 43 -15.86 1.32 -6.42
N PRO A 44 -14.96 0.53 -7.02
CA PRO A 44 -15.12 0.13 -8.41
C PRO A 44 -16.33 -0.82 -8.54
N ASN A 45 -16.87 -0.92 -9.76
CA ASN A 45 -18.01 -1.79 -10.04
C ASN A 45 -17.62 -3.23 -10.38
N SER A 46 -16.36 -3.44 -10.77
CA SER A 46 -15.83 -4.72 -11.24
C SER A 46 -14.32 -4.78 -11.03
N ILE A 47 -13.74 -5.97 -11.21
CA ILE A 47 -12.30 -6.21 -11.10
C ILE A 47 -11.74 -6.58 -12.47
N TYR A 48 -10.61 -5.99 -12.85
CA TYR A 48 -9.84 -6.47 -14.00
C TYR A 48 -8.98 -7.66 -13.58
N LYS A 49 -8.98 -8.73 -14.38
CA LYS A 49 -8.35 -10.00 -14.03
C LYS A 49 -7.43 -10.44 -15.15
N HIS A 50 -6.16 -10.67 -14.83
CA HIS A 50 -5.16 -11.07 -15.81
C HIS A 50 -4.33 -12.25 -15.30
N ASN A 51 -4.14 -13.25 -16.15
CA ASN A 51 -3.19 -14.33 -15.88
C ASN A 51 -1.94 -14.08 -16.72
N LEU A 52 -0.83 -13.80 -16.05
CA LEU A 52 0.46 -13.48 -16.65
C LEU A 52 1.32 -14.73 -16.88
N ASN A 53 0.83 -15.93 -16.51
CA ASN A 53 1.54 -17.19 -16.66
C ASN A 53 1.53 -17.72 -18.09
N THR A 54 2.17 -17.00 -19.01
CA THR A 54 2.05 -17.25 -20.44
C THR A 54 2.96 -18.35 -20.98
N GLY A 55 3.93 -18.84 -20.19
CA GLY A 55 5.01 -19.71 -20.68
C GLY A 55 4.56 -20.97 -21.44
N ILE A 56 3.50 -21.65 -20.99
CA ILE A 56 2.95 -22.81 -21.70
C ILE A 56 2.31 -22.39 -23.03
N ILE A 57 1.51 -21.32 -23.01
CA ILE A 57 0.78 -20.83 -24.18
C ILE A 57 1.74 -20.31 -25.25
N ASP A 58 2.79 -19.60 -24.82
CA ASP A 58 3.86 -19.10 -25.69
C ASP A 58 4.61 -20.26 -26.34
N SER A 59 4.92 -21.32 -25.57
CA SER A 59 5.60 -22.52 -26.06
C SER A 59 4.78 -23.29 -27.11
N LEU A 60 3.45 -23.21 -27.06
CA LEU A 60 2.54 -23.82 -28.03
C LEU A 60 2.39 -22.97 -29.32
N GLY A 61 2.98 -21.77 -29.37
CA GLY A 61 2.91 -20.88 -30.54
C GLY A 61 1.50 -20.33 -30.82
N ILE A 62 0.66 -20.21 -29.79
CA ILE A 62 -0.71 -19.75 -29.94
C ILE A 62 -0.71 -18.21 -30.04
N THR A 63 -1.01 -17.71 -31.25
CA THR A 63 -1.02 -16.26 -31.54
C THR A 63 -2.41 -15.64 -31.58
N ASP A 64 -3.48 -16.44 -31.60
CA ASP A 64 -4.86 -15.93 -31.55
C ASP A 64 -5.20 -15.45 -30.14
N GLU A 65 -5.52 -14.16 -29.99
CA GLU A 65 -5.72 -13.51 -28.69
C GLU A 65 -6.88 -14.11 -27.91
N LYS A 66 -8.00 -14.45 -28.57
CA LYS A 66 -9.18 -15.01 -27.88
C LYS A 66 -8.91 -16.41 -27.36
N THR A 67 -8.23 -17.23 -28.16
CA THR A 67 -7.82 -18.58 -27.75
C THR A 67 -6.81 -18.50 -26.62
N ARG A 68 -5.84 -17.59 -26.71
CA ARG A 68 -4.85 -17.32 -25.65
C ARG A 68 -5.54 -16.94 -24.34
N ASP A 69 -6.44 -15.96 -24.37
CA ASP A 69 -7.17 -15.48 -23.19
C ASP A 69 -8.01 -16.61 -22.55
N SER A 70 -8.72 -17.39 -23.37
CA SER A 70 -9.50 -18.53 -22.88
C SER A 70 -8.62 -19.59 -22.21
N LEU A 71 -7.46 -19.91 -22.78
CA LEU A 71 -6.56 -20.90 -22.20
C LEU A 71 -5.90 -20.39 -20.92
N LEU A 72 -5.52 -19.12 -20.87
CA LEU A 72 -4.99 -18.48 -19.68
C LEU A 72 -6.04 -18.46 -18.55
N TRP A 73 -7.30 -18.17 -18.88
CA TRP A 73 -8.41 -18.24 -17.93
C TRP A 73 -8.58 -19.65 -17.35
N GLU A 74 -8.56 -20.69 -18.19
CA GLU A 74 -8.70 -22.08 -17.73
C GLU A 74 -7.51 -22.54 -16.87
N GLN A 75 -6.30 -22.07 -17.17
CA GLN A 75 -5.08 -22.36 -16.41
C GLN A 75 -5.00 -21.61 -15.08
N SER A 76 -5.92 -20.69 -14.82
CA SER A 76 -5.91 -19.89 -13.61
C SER A 76 -5.99 -20.73 -12.33
N TYR A 77 -5.19 -20.35 -11.33
CA TYR A 77 -5.28 -20.89 -9.97
C TYR A 77 -6.24 -20.04 -9.13
N PHE A 78 -6.19 -18.71 -9.27
CA PHE A 78 -6.91 -17.77 -8.42
C PHE A 78 -7.99 -17.00 -9.17
N ILE A 79 -7.63 -16.25 -10.22
CA ILE A 79 -8.50 -15.20 -10.78
C ILE A 79 -9.84 -15.75 -11.30
N LYS A 80 -9.87 -16.98 -11.81
CA LYS A 80 -11.13 -17.62 -12.25
C LYS A 80 -12.10 -17.94 -11.11
N ASN A 81 -11.59 -18.08 -9.89
CA ASN A 81 -12.33 -18.43 -8.69
C ASN A 81 -12.69 -17.21 -7.83
N ILE A 82 -12.24 -16.01 -8.21
CA ILE A 82 -12.58 -14.77 -7.51
C ILE A 82 -14.03 -14.39 -7.78
N ASP A 83 -14.82 -14.30 -6.70
CA ASP A 83 -16.06 -13.52 -6.67
C ASP A 83 -15.74 -12.02 -6.52
N ASP A 84 -16.09 -11.23 -7.54
CA ASP A 84 -15.81 -9.78 -7.58
C ASP A 84 -16.48 -9.02 -6.45
N SER A 85 -17.73 -9.35 -6.15
CA SER A 85 -18.51 -8.65 -5.13
C SER A 85 -17.92 -8.89 -3.75
N LEU A 86 -17.52 -10.13 -3.47
CA LEU A 86 -16.87 -10.49 -2.21
C LEU A 86 -15.48 -9.84 -2.07
N LEU A 87 -14.68 -9.82 -3.14
CA LEU A 87 -13.35 -9.22 -3.10
C LEU A 87 -13.44 -7.71 -2.88
N ILE A 88 -14.27 -7.01 -3.66
CA ILE A 88 -14.51 -5.57 -3.50
C ILE A 88 -15.06 -5.27 -2.10
N ALA A 89 -16.01 -6.08 -1.59
CA ALA A 89 -16.56 -5.87 -0.26
C ALA A 89 -15.50 -5.99 0.84
N ASN A 90 -14.64 -7.01 0.79
CA ASN A 90 -13.53 -7.18 1.75
C ASN A 90 -12.52 -6.04 1.68
N TYR A 91 -12.12 -5.65 0.47
CA TYR A 91 -11.22 -4.53 0.23
C TYR A 91 -11.76 -3.22 0.84
N ILE A 92 -13.01 -2.87 0.51
CA ILE A 92 -13.67 -1.65 1.00
C ILE A 92 -13.91 -1.71 2.51
N LEU A 93 -14.22 -2.88 3.06
CA LEU A 93 -14.36 -3.06 4.50
C LEU A 93 -13.05 -2.76 5.23
N GLY A 94 -11.93 -3.31 4.76
CA GLY A 94 -10.61 -3.03 5.30
C GLY A 94 -10.27 -1.54 5.24
N PHE A 95 -10.48 -0.94 4.06
CA PHE A 95 -10.25 0.48 3.84
C PHE A 95 -11.03 1.38 4.82
N LYS A 96 -12.32 1.12 4.98
CA LYS A 96 -13.18 1.88 5.89
C LYS A 96 -12.81 1.68 7.36
N ASN A 97 -12.52 0.44 7.76
CA ASN A 97 -12.15 0.11 9.13
C ASN A 97 -10.86 0.83 9.53
N GLU A 98 -9.87 0.88 8.63
CA GLU A 98 -8.62 1.58 8.92
C GLU A 98 -8.81 3.10 8.95
N LEU A 99 -9.58 3.69 8.02
CA LEU A 99 -9.92 5.11 8.10
C LEU A 99 -10.62 5.46 9.43
N ALA A 100 -11.47 4.60 9.95
CA ALA A 100 -12.11 4.81 11.25
C ALA A 100 -11.10 4.89 12.41
N ASN A 101 -9.96 4.18 12.35
CA ASN A 101 -8.88 4.29 13.34
C ASN A 101 -8.27 5.70 13.41
N TYR A 102 -8.31 6.44 12.29
CA TYR A 102 -7.88 7.84 12.22
C TYR A 102 -8.94 8.84 12.74
N LYS A 103 -10.11 8.35 13.17
CA LYS A 103 -11.22 9.16 13.72
C LYS A 103 -11.80 10.19 12.74
N VAL A 104 -11.65 9.95 11.44
CA VAL A 104 -12.29 10.73 10.37
C VAL A 104 -13.71 10.21 10.14
N LYS A 105 -14.61 11.05 9.60
CA LYS A 105 -16.00 10.65 9.31
C LYS A 105 -16.05 10.03 7.92
N VAL A 106 -16.30 8.72 7.84
CA VAL A 106 -16.33 7.97 6.57
C VAL A 106 -17.77 7.77 6.11
N TYR A 107 -18.06 8.17 4.88
CA TYR A 107 -19.33 8.02 4.19
C TYR A 107 -19.18 6.97 3.08
N ASN A 108 -20.24 6.20 2.86
CA ASN A 108 -20.33 5.25 1.75
C ASN A 108 -21.04 5.90 0.55
N GLN A 109 -20.97 5.22 -0.60
CA GLN A 109 -21.64 5.63 -1.83
C GLN A 109 -23.16 5.85 -1.65
N GLY A 110 -23.82 5.08 -0.78
CA GLY A 110 -25.25 5.26 -0.46
C GLY A 110 -25.58 6.57 0.27
N ALA A 111 -24.59 7.26 0.86
CA ALA A 111 -24.76 8.54 1.54
C ALA A 111 -24.34 9.73 0.67
N TYR A 112 -24.19 9.55 -0.66
CA TYR A 112 -23.70 10.55 -1.59
C TYR A 112 -24.46 11.88 -1.52
N GLU A 113 -25.79 11.84 -1.59
CA GLU A 113 -26.61 13.07 -1.60
C GLU A 113 -26.42 13.90 -0.32
N GLY A 114 -26.39 13.24 0.84
CA GLY A 114 -26.11 13.91 2.12
C GLY A 114 -24.65 14.38 2.26
N PHE A 115 -23.72 13.71 1.59
CA PHE A 115 -22.31 14.11 1.55
C PHE A 115 -22.11 15.38 0.70
N MET A 116 -22.78 15.48 -0.44
CA MET A 116 -22.67 16.63 -1.35
C MET A 116 -23.21 17.93 -0.76
N GLN A 117 -24.12 17.84 0.22
CA GLN A 117 -24.62 18.99 1.00
C GLN A 117 -23.61 19.48 2.05
N SER A 118 -22.40 18.92 2.11
CA SER A 118 -21.36 19.32 3.06
C SER A 118 -20.51 20.48 2.54
N ASP A 119 -20.66 21.65 3.13
CA ASP A 119 -19.98 22.88 2.67
C ASP A 119 -18.50 23.01 3.09
N SER A 120 -17.96 22.13 3.93
CA SER A 120 -16.54 22.22 4.32
C SER A 120 -15.85 20.89 4.62
N ASN A 121 -14.55 20.82 4.30
CA ASN A 121 -13.59 19.74 4.59
C ASN A 121 -14.02 18.34 4.14
N ALA A 122 -14.71 18.27 3.00
CA ALA A 122 -15.14 17.03 2.37
C ALA A 122 -14.14 16.60 1.27
N TRP A 123 -13.80 15.31 1.26
CA TRP A 123 -12.93 14.67 0.30
C TRP A 123 -13.59 13.44 -0.31
N MET A 124 -13.50 13.30 -1.61
CA MET A 124 -13.91 12.12 -2.36
C MET A 124 -12.68 11.28 -2.64
N ILE A 125 -12.76 10.00 -2.30
CA ILE A 125 -11.76 8.98 -2.57
C ILE A 125 -12.42 7.99 -3.51
N ASN A 126 -12.12 8.10 -4.79
CA ASN A 126 -12.61 7.19 -5.80
C ASN A 126 -11.55 6.11 -6.06
N ILE A 127 -11.86 4.86 -5.76
CA ILE A 127 -11.04 3.73 -6.21
C ILE A 127 -11.49 3.45 -7.64
N ALA A 128 -10.83 4.13 -8.58
CA ALA A 128 -11.23 4.17 -9.98
C ALA A 128 -11.09 2.80 -10.67
N GLN A 129 -10.07 2.04 -10.28
CA GLN A 129 -9.82 0.71 -10.82
C GLN A 129 -9.18 -0.18 -9.76
N LEU A 130 -9.62 -1.44 -9.75
CA LEU A 130 -9.01 -2.55 -9.03
C LEU A 130 -8.71 -3.66 -10.05
N GLU A 131 -7.48 -4.12 -10.05
CA GLU A 131 -7.00 -5.19 -10.92
C GLU A 131 -6.27 -6.24 -10.09
N VAL A 132 -6.45 -7.49 -10.49
CA VAL A 132 -5.82 -8.65 -9.88
C VAL A 132 -5.11 -9.41 -10.98
N GLU A 133 -3.80 -9.53 -10.85
CA GLU A 133 -2.96 -10.31 -11.75
C GLU A 133 -2.46 -11.54 -11.01
N GLU A 134 -2.55 -12.71 -11.63
CA GLU A 134 -1.84 -13.90 -11.13
C GLU A 134 -0.61 -14.15 -11.99
N GLU A 135 0.48 -14.51 -11.32
CA GLU A 135 1.76 -14.82 -11.97
C GLU A 135 2.52 -15.89 -11.17
N ASN A 136 3.65 -16.29 -11.73
CA ASN A 136 4.63 -17.16 -11.10
C ASN A 136 5.83 -16.29 -10.71
N TYR A 137 6.09 -16.22 -9.42
CA TYR A 137 7.20 -15.46 -8.84
C TYR A 137 8.44 -16.34 -8.72
N GLU A 138 9.48 -16.00 -9.48
CA GLU A 138 10.78 -16.66 -9.40
C GLU A 138 11.51 -16.21 -8.13
N TYR A 139 11.78 -17.15 -7.22
CA TYR A 139 12.48 -16.89 -5.98
C TYR A 139 13.74 -17.75 -5.88
N ARG A 140 14.90 -17.11 -5.71
CA ARG A 140 16.17 -17.78 -5.43
C ARG A 140 16.46 -17.71 -3.94
N ASP A 141 16.49 -18.87 -3.31
CA ASP A 141 17.04 -19.02 -1.97
C ASP A 141 18.53 -19.34 -2.08
N GLU A 142 19.35 -18.75 -1.22
CA GLU A 142 20.80 -18.93 -1.28
C GLU A 142 21.49 -18.89 0.09
N THR A 143 22.60 -19.62 0.19
CA THR A 143 23.49 -19.63 1.36
C THR A 143 24.95 -19.72 0.90
N GLU A 144 25.87 -19.39 1.81
CA GLU A 144 27.31 -19.51 1.57
C GLU A 144 27.96 -20.44 2.59
N TYR A 145 28.65 -21.48 2.10
CA TYR A 145 29.53 -22.33 2.91
C TYR A 145 30.92 -22.39 2.28
N TYR A 146 31.94 -22.05 3.07
CA TYR A 146 33.36 -22.12 2.67
C TYR A 146 33.69 -21.38 1.36
N GLY A 147 33.04 -20.24 1.09
CA GLY A 147 33.25 -19.47 -0.13
C GLY A 147 32.53 -20.00 -1.37
N TYR A 148 31.69 -21.03 -1.22
CA TYR A 148 30.81 -21.52 -2.28
C TYR A 148 29.36 -21.09 -1.99
N VAL A 149 28.72 -20.52 -3.00
CA VAL A 149 27.29 -20.18 -2.96
C VAL A 149 26.48 -21.38 -3.40
N TYR A 150 25.56 -21.81 -2.54
CA TYR A 150 24.56 -22.83 -2.83
C TYR A 150 23.22 -22.14 -2.95
N TYR A 151 22.45 -22.47 -3.98
CA TYR A 151 21.16 -21.87 -4.21
C TYR A 151 20.14 -22.90 -4.68
N HIS A 152 18.87 -22.58 -4.48
CA HIS A 152 17.74 -23.33 -5.01
C HIS A 152 16.70 -22.35 -5.54
N ASP A 153 16.27 -22.56 -6.79
CA ASP A 153 15.27 -21.74 -7.44
C ASP A 153 13.87 -22.34 -7.21
N HIS A 154 12.93 -21.47 -6.86
CA HIS A 154 11.52 -21.79 -6.65
C HIS A 154 10.66 -20.98 -7.60
N LEU A 155 9.53 -21.58 -7.97
CA LEU A 155 8.47 -20.90 -8.69
C LEU A 155 7.25 -20.85 -7.78
N LEU A 156 7.10 -19.73 -7.09
CA LEU A 156 5.99 -19.52 -6.15
C LEU A 156 4.81 -18.95 -6.92
N LYS A 157 3.58 -19.37 -6.57
CA LYS A 157 2.41 -18.69 -7.10
C LYS A 157 2.31 -17.31 -6.46
N ALA A 158 1.92 -16.33 -7.26
CA ALA A 158 1.79 -14.95 -6.81
C ALA A 158 0.50 -14.31 -7.32
N VAL A 159 -0.01 -13.39 -6.52
CA VAL A 159 -1.13 -12.52 -6.88
C VAL A 159 -0.74 -11.07 -6.62
N ASN A 160 -0.74 -10.26 -7.67
CA ASN A 160 -0.61 -8.81 -7.58
C ASN A 160 -2.00 -8.18 -7.52
N VAL A 161 -2.16 -7.23 -6.62
CA VAL A 161 -3.37 -6.41 -6.53
C VAL A 161 -2.99 -4.98 -6.82
N ASN A 162 -3.46 -4.47 -7.95
CA ASN A 162 -3.17 -3.15 -8.48
C ASN A 162 -4.38 -2.24 -8.28
N SER A 163 -4.17 -1.03 -7.78
CA SER A 163 -5.26 -0.11 -7.44
C SER A 163 -4.95 1.32 -7.85
N TRP A 164 -5.92 1.95 -8.52
CA TRP A 164 -5.87 3.34 -8.93
C TRP A 164 -6.88 4.17 -8.13
N PHE A 165 -6.41 5.29 -7.59
CA PHE A 165 -7.19 6.16 -6.72
C PHE A 165 -7.22 7.58 -7.27
N GLU A 166 -8.39 8.19 -7.24
CA GLU A 166 -8.56 9.62 -7.46
C GLU A 166 -8.98 10.25 -6.12
N ILE A 167 -8.16 11.18 -5.62
CA ILE A 167 -8.37 11.80 -4.31
C ILE A 167 -8.60 13.29 -4.49
N ASN A 168 -9.86 13.69 -4.42
CA ASN A 168 -10.31 15.04 -4.75
C ASN A 168 -10.96 15.73 -3.55
N LYS A 169 -10.66 17.02 -3.36
CA LYS A 169 -11.37 17.84 -2.39
C LYS A 169 -12.64 18.38 -3.04
N LEU A 170 -13.79 18.28 -2.35
CA LEU A 170 -15.01 18.90 -2.86
C LEU A 170 -14.87 20.42 -2.89
N ASN A 171 -15.45 21.05 -3.92
CA ASN A 171 -15.52 22.51 -4.10
C ASN A 171 -14.16 23.21 -4.04
N SER A 172 -13.09 22.57 -4.51
CA SER A 172 -11.78 23.21 -4.69
C SER A 172 -11.52 23.53 -6.16
N ASP A 173 -10.96 24.71 -6.42
CA ASP A 173 -10.51 25.14 -7.76
C ASP A 173 -9.31 24.31 -8.29
N ASP A 174 -8.72 23.49 -7.42
CA ASP A 174 -7.63 22.57 -7.74
C ASP A 174 -8.18 21.28 -8.39
N GLN A 175 -8.74 21.42 -9.60
CA GLN A 175 -9.37 20.34 -10.39
C GLN A 175 -8.36 19.47 -11.16
N LYS A 176 -7.09 19.40 -10.72
CA LYS A 176 -6.19 18.40 -11.30
C LYS A 176 -6.62 17.02 -10.82
N ASN A 177 -7.16 16.22 -11.72
CA ASN A 177 -7.40 14.78 -11.50
C ASN A 177 -6.04 14.12 -11.29
N ASN A 178 -5.64 13.99 -10.03
CA ASN A 178 -4.43 13.26 -9.69
C ASN A 178 -4.83 11.81 -9.47
N VAL A 179 -4.35 10.93 -10.35
CA VAL A 179 -4.46 9.49 -10.22
C VAL A 179 -3.25 8.99 -9.44
N TYR A 180 -3.51 8.23 -8.40
CA TYR A 180 -2.52 7.63 -7.52
C TYR A 180 -2.56 6.12 -7.68
N TYR A 181 -1.40 5.49 -7.73
CA TYR A 181 -1.25 4.06 -7.91
C TYR A 181 -0.72 3.39 -6.64
N ALA A 182 -1.23 2.21 -6.33
CA ALA A 182 -0.63 1.31 -5.34
C ALA A 182 -0.72 -0.13 -5.83
N THR A 183 0.32 -0.89 -5.54
CA THR A 183 0.41 -2.32 -5.86
C THR A 183 1.08 -3.06 -4.73
N ASN A 184 0.59 -4.26 -4.46
CA ASN A 184 1.22 -5.20 -3.56
C ASN A 184 1.00 -6.63 -4.06
N THR A 185 2.01 -7.45 -3.79
CA THR A 185 2.04 -8.88 -4.13
C THR A 185 1.87 -9.72 -2.88
N ILE A 186 1.15 -10.83 -3.00
CA ILE A 186 1.19 -11.96 -2.06
C ILE A 186 1.68 -13.19 -2.84
N THR A 187 2.47 -14.02 -2.19
CA THR A 187 2.99 -15.27 -2.76
C THR A 187 2.62 -16.45 -1.87
N ASP A 188 2.87 -17.66 -2.36
CA ASP A 188 3.05 -18.82 -1.48
C ASP A 188 4.12 -18.52 -0.40
N ASP A 189 3.99 -19.14 0.77
CA ASP A 189 4.94 -18.98 1.87
C ASP A 189 5.99 -20.09 1.83
N LEU A 190 7.24 -19.72 1.56
CA LEU A 190 8.39 -20.63 1.50
C LEU A 190 9.15 -20.59 2.82
N THR A 191 9.19 -21.72 3.52
CA THR A 191 10.08 -21.94 4.66
C THR A 191 11.18 -22.90 4.26
N SER A 192 12.44 -22.53 4.50
CA SER A 192 13.59 -23.32 4.06
C SER A 192 14.77 -23.27 5.02
N SER A 193 15.66 -24.26 4.89
CA SER A 193 16.96 -24.27 5.55
C SER A 193 18.01 -24.98 4.70
N TYR A 194 19.25 -24.50 4.82
CA TYR A 194 20.43 -25.20 4.34
C TYR A 194 21.20 -25.76 5.54
N ASP A 195 21.59 -27.03 5.44
CA ASP A 195 22.43 -27.69 6.42
C ASP A 195 23.68 -28.27 5.73
N PHE A 196 24.86 -27.93 6.25
CA PHE A 196 26.12 -28.52 5.79
C PHE A 196 26.49 -29.74 6.63
N ASP A 197 26.57 -30.90 6.00
CA ASP A 197 27.06 -32.12 6.63
C ASP A 197 28.58 -32.21 6.49
N ILE A 198 29.28 -32.03 7.62
CA ILE A 198 30.75 -32.08 7.70
C ILE A 198 31.35 -33.46 7.40
N PHE A 199 30.58 -34.54 7.50
CA PHE A 199 31.08 -35.90 7.27
C PHE A 199 30.94 -36.31 5.81
N THR A 200 29.91 -35.81 5.13
CA THR A 200 29.69 -36.09 3.70
C THR A 200 30.15 -34.96 2.78
N GLU A 201 30.53 -33.81 3.35
CA GLU A 201 30.88 -32.57 2.66
C GLU A 201 29.76 -32.10 1.70
N LYS A 202 28.50 -32.37 2.05
CA LYS A 202 27.33 -32.02 1.25
C LYS A 202 26.47 -30.97 1.94
N VAL A 203 25.91 -30.09 1.14
CA VAL A 203 24.82 -29.20 1.54
C VAL A 203 23.50 -29.89 1.27
N VAL A 204 22.66 -30.00 2.29
CA VAL A 204 21.28 -30.47 2.19
C VAL A 204 20.38 -29.25 2.25
N TYR A 205 19.46 -29.16 1.28
CA TYR A 205 18.42 -28.14 1.26
C TYR A 205 17.09 -28.77 1.64
N GLN A 206 16.42 -28.21 2.63
CA GLN A 206 15.09 -28.62 3.07
C GLN A 206 14.14 -27.44 2.92
N TYR A 207 12.95 -27.67 2.39
CA TYR A 207 11.96 -26.63 2.25
C TYR A 207 10.54 -27.18 2.34
N ASP A 208 9.62 -26.29 2.68
CA ASP A 208 8.17 -26.48 2.66
C ASP A 208 7.52 -25.25 2.04
N ILE A 209 6.49 -25.46 1.22
CA ILE A 209 5.73 -24.39 0.57
C ILE A 209 4.28 -24.49 1.04
N ASP A 210 3.85 -23.53 1.85
CA ASP A 210 2.43 -23.35 2.17
C ASP A 210 1.78 -22.56 1.04
N SER A 211 0.89 -23.23 0.29
CA SER A 211 0.28 -22.66 -0.90
C SER A 211 -0.76 -21.61 -0.53
N LEU A 212 -0.71 -20.46 -1.20
CA LEU A 212 -1.75 -19.45 -1.12
C LEU A 212 -3.08 -20.07 -1.56
N ASP A 213 -4.13 -19.86 -0.76
CA ASP A 213 -5.49 -20.29 -1.03
C ASP A 213 -6.46 -19.10 -1.17
N MET A 214 -7.70 -19.39 -1.58
CA MET A 214 -8.71 -18.35 -1.77
C MET A 214 -9.07 -17.61 -0.48
N PRO A 215 -9.29 -18.27 0.68
CA PRO A 215 -9.44 -17.59 1.97
C PRO A 215 -8.30 -16.61 2.28
N GLY A 216 -7.05 -17.04 2.12
CA GLY A 216 -5.86 -16.22 2.32
C GLY A 216 -5.82 -15.00 1.39
N LEU A 217 -6.20 -15.18 0.12
CA LEU A 217 -6.31 -14.06 -0.83
C LEU A 217 -7.38 -13.04 -0.41
N TYR A 218 -8.55 -13.47 0.08
CA TYR A 218 -9.57 -12.55 0.57
C TYR A 218 -9.15 -11.79 1.84
N GLU A 219 -8.46 -12.46 2.76
CA GLU A 219 -7.87 -11.82 3.94
C GLU A 219 -6.79 -10.80 3.52
N TYR A 220 -5.93 -11.17 2.59
CA TYR A 220 -4.90 -10.30 2.05
C TYR A 220 -5.49 -9.02 1.44
N VAL A 221 -6.53 -9.14 0.61
CA VAL A 221 -7.23 -7.98 0.02
C VAL A 221 -7.85 -7.08 1.10
N TYR A 222 -8.41 -7.66 2.17
CA TYR A 222 -8.87 -6.87 3.31
C TYR A 222 -7.71 -6.08 3.96
N LEU A 223 -6.54 -6.72 4.15
CA LEU A 223 -5.35 -6.05 4.67
C LEU A 223 -4.84 -4.95 3.73
N LEU A 224 -4.87 -5.16 2.40
CA LEU A 224 -4.53 -4.13 1.43
C LEU A 224 -5.44 -2.92 1.51
N GLY A 225 -6.76 -3.15 1.67
CA GLY A 225 -7.71 -2.07 1.93
C GLY A 225 -7.26 -1.20 3.11
N ARG A 226 -6.83 -1.83 4.22
CA ARG A 226 -6.29 -1.11 5.38
C ARG A 226 -5.00 -0.34 5.04
N ILE A 227 -4.05 -0.98 4.38
CA ILE A 227 -2.77 -0.36 3.98
C ILE A 227 -3.02 0.89 3.12
N TYR A 228 -3.91 0.80 2.13
CA TYR A 228 -4.19 1.91 1.23
C TYR A 228 -5.05 3.01 1.86
N ALA A 229 -5.85 2.69 2.87
CA ALA A 229 -6.47 3.69 3.73
C ALA A 229 -5.43 4.47 4.55
N THR A 230 -4.40 3.80 5.08
CA THR A 230 -3.24 4.49 5.68
C THR A 230 -2.55 5.40 4.67
N TYR A 231 -2.32 4.93 3.43
CA TYR A 231 -1.69 5.75 2.38
C TYR A 231 -2.54 6.98 2.05
N THR A 232 -3.86 6.82 2.02
CA THR A 232 -4.82 7.91 1.83
C THR A 232 -4.75 8.95 2.95
N TYR A 233 -4.74 8.51 4.21
CA TYR A 233 -4.61 9.44 5.34
C TYR A 233 -3.27 10.18 5.32
N ASP A 234 -2.17 9.45 5.09
CA ASP A 234 -0.82 10.00 4.98
C ASP A 234 -0.75 11.00 3.81
N TYR A 235 -1.36 10.70 2.66
CA TYR A 235 -1.45 11.62 1.53
C TYR A 235 -2.14 12.93 1.91
N LEU A 236 -3.31 12.86 2.54
CA LEU A 236 -4.06 14.06 2.97
C LEU A 236 -3.25 14.91 3.96
N MET A 237 -2.54 14.25 4.88
CA MET A 237 -1.66 14.89 5.84
C MET A 237 -0.49 15.60 5.15
N ASN A 238 0.23 14.91 4.27
CA ASN A 238 1.39 15.48 3.58
C ASN A 238 0.98 16.59 2.59
N LYS A 239 -0.20 16.49 1.97
CA LYS A 239 -0.81 17.57 1.18
C LYS A 239 -1.11 18.79 2.04
N TYR A 240 -1.62 18.60 3.26
CA TYR A 240 -1.83 19.67 4.22
C TYR A 240 -0.52 20.36 4.61
N ILE A 241 0.52 19.59 4.94
CA ILE A 241 1.85 20.10 5.31
C ILE A 241 2.44 20.91 4.17
N SER A 242 2.46 20.35 2.96
CA SER A 242 2.98 20.99 1.74
C SER A 242 2.29 22.33 1.47
N LYS A 243 0.96 22.37 1.58
CA LYS A 243 0.17 23.60 1.41
C LYS A 243 0.49 24.66 2.47
N LYS A 244 0.74 24.26 3.72
CA LYS A 244 1.03 25.19 4.82
C LYS A 244 2.46 25.73 4.79
N GLN A 245 3.43 24.94 4.34
CA GLN A 245 4.82 25.38 4.21
C GLN A 245 5.08 26.14 2.90
N GLY A 246 4.23 25.97 1.88
CA GLY A 246 4.29 26.70 0.61
C GLY A 246 5.16 26.04 -0.48
N PHE A 247 5.64 24.81 -0.25
CA PHE A 247 6.42 24.02 -1.20
C PHE A 247 6.12 22.53 -1.04
N PRO A 248 6.24 21.72 -2.10
CA PRO A 248 6.01 20.28 -2.02
C PRO A 248 7.06 19.58 -1.14
N MET A 249 6.63 18.57 -0.39
CA MET A 249 7.54 17.71 0.36
C MET A 249 8.29 16.76 -0.56
N LYS A 250 9.56 16.47 -0.25
CA LYS A 250 10.32 15.43 -0.97
C LYS A 250 9.85 14.04 -0.58
N LYS A 251 10.07 13.07 -1.47
CA LYS A 251 9.77 11.64 -1.26
C LYS A 251 10.33 11.09 0.07
N THR A 252 11.53 11.52 0.48
CA THR A 252 12.20 11.13 1.74
C THR A 252 11.71 11.87 2.99
N GLU A 253 10.88 12.90 2.81
CA GLU A 253 10.35 13.74 3.91
C GLU A 253 8.91 13.38 4.25
N LEU A 254 8.19 12.67 3.36
CA LEU A 254 6.80 12.26 3.56
C LEU A 254 6.63 11.55 4.90
N LEU A 255 5.66 12.02 5.68
CA LEU A 255 5.36 11.49 7.00
C LEU A 255 4.25 10.44 6.95
N ARG A 256 4.38 9.43 7.79
CA ARG A 256 3.32 8.50 8.17
C ARG A 256 2.86 8.78 9.58
N TYR A 257 1.54 8.68 9.80
CA TYR A 257 0.94 8.71 11.13
C TYR A 257 0.49 7.32 11.57
N TYR A 258 0.86 6.93 12.79
CA TYR A 258 0.38 5.69 13.43
C TYR A 258 -0.56 6.02 14.59
N PRO A 259 -1.89 5.83 14.41
CA PRO A 259 -2.88 6.23 15.41
C PRO A 259 -2.71 5.63 16.81
N PRO A 260 -2.39 4.32 16.97
CA PRO A 260 -2.32 3.69 18.29
C PRO A 260 -1.31 4.35 19.25
N SER A 261 -0.14 4.76 18.75
CA SER A 261 0.89 5.42 19.55
C SER A 261 0.89 6.95 19.41
N GLY A 262 0.19 7.48 18.39
CA GLY A 262 0.24 8.89 18.04
C GLY A 262 1.59 9.35 17.46
N THR A 263 2.41 8.44 16.94
CA THR A 263 3.76 8.75 16.44
C THR A 263 3.78 9.10 14.95
N PHE A 264 4.83 9.84 14.57
CA PHE A 264 5.12 10.18 13.17
C PHE A 264 6.53 9.73 12.79
N PHE A 265 6.62 9.01 11.68
CA PHE A 265 7.87 8.51 11.09
C PHE A 265 7.84 8.72 9.57
N GLN A 266 8.95 8.46 8.88
CA GLN A 266 9.01 8.60 7.42
C GLN A 266 8.21 7.48 6.76
N ALA A 267 7.43 7.81 5.73
CA ALA A 267 6.63 6.83 5.00
C ALA A 267 7.50 5.82 4.23
N GLY A 268 8.67 6.24 3.77
CA GLY A 268 9.53 5.42 2.91
C GLY A 268 8.76 5.00 1.65
N GLU A 269 8.98 3.77 1.18
CA GLU A 269 8.30 3.23 -0.01
C GLU A 269 6.83 2.88 0.21
N ASN A 270 6.35 2.88 1.46
CA ASN A 270 4.96 2.61 1.78
C ASN A 270 4.08 3.84 1.54
N ARG A 271 3.88 4.27 0.29
CA ARG A 271 2.93 5.33 -0.06
C ARG A 271 2.47 5.19 -1.50
N PHE A 272 1.46 5.98 -1.88
CA PHE A 272 1.05 6.04 -3.28
C PHE A 272 2.19 6.45 -4.22
N ILE A 273 2.21 5.81 -5.39
CA ILE A 273 3.03 6.17 -6.53
C ILE A 273 2.24 7.18 -7.37
N THR A 274 2.90 8.23 -7.84
CA THR A 274 2.32 9.21 -8.77
C THR A 274 2.66 8.83 -10.20
N LEU A 275 1.76 9.09 -11.15
CA LEU A 275 2.01 8.76 -12.57
C LEU A 275 3.20 9.50 -13.20
N ASP A 276 3.62 10.62 -12.62
CA ASP A 276 4.77 11.42 -13.08
C ASP A 276 6.12 10.95 -12.51
N GLU A 277 6.13 9.91 -11.68
CA GLU A 277 7.35 9.29 -11.11
C GLU A 277 7.94 8.24 -12.07
#